data_AF-A0A6P5Z0X1-F1
#
_entry.id   AF-A0A6P5Z0X1-F1
#
_cell.length_a   1.000
_cell.length_b   1.000
_cell.length_c   1.000
_cell.angle_alpha   90.00
_cell.angle_beta   90.00
_cell.angle_gamma   90.00
#
_symmetry.space_group_name_H-M   'P 1'
#
loop_
_entity.id
_entity.type
_entity.pdbx_description
1 polymer ?
#
loop_
_entity_poly.entity_id
_entity_poly.type
_entity_poly.pdbx_seq_one_letter_code
_entity_poly.pdbx_strand_id
1 'polypeptide(L)'
;MTDPIEPSTSRSYPNPNPSPIAFLHPRREPFEHGLLSIQKLIFTDPVQALTPLKEKLASSSTHRVNSAALADALQISSDLARLILDTLASVLHSESDPLVTARPDYVDSVGADLRDLILFLYIQSYKRLLPRSHKDSAAVADVWPSTSAFDGYLSALSPLQVLTMDGFEHLGFLIQFGDKGSEGVPLSQAAPFFSNSDPDMPAVPVPAAQVHDWLLQNIASSLEHVTEKISAKENGSPSGSDQDVAMADASPSSAKALASARSPYFIDGVSKSSYVKQASDLKNSSVKVINCHDSVIYILAPLRYATIYGCSDATIVLGAVGKAVRLEHCERVHVVIAAKRVCIANCRECVFFLGVNQRPLIVGDNHKLQVAPYNTFYSQLEEHMTEVGIEATINRWDEPLALGMIDPHSPLSRPAGVSDAQAESAARLDPDQFTNFLIPNWIEGEPLGLTKDNPFPLPDKYLTSQQRNQKNLGEIKQILREAPLEENRKRELSCALHIYFKDWLYASGNIRQLYCLQGD
;
A
#
# COMPACT_ATOMS: atom_id res chain seq x y z
N MET A 1 -67.29 -38.21 24.62
CA MET A 1 -67.02 -38.01 23.19
C MET A 1 -67.52 -36.61 22.87
N THR A 2 -66.71 -35.59 22.62
CA THR A 2 -65.38 -35.54 21.99
C THR A 2 -64.79 -34.16 22.33
N ASP A 3 -63.50 -34.06 22.64
CA ASP A 3 -62.78 -32.78 22.75
C ASP A 3 -62.65 -32.09 21.37
N PRO A 4 -62.35 -30.79 21.36
CA PRO A 4 -61.06 -30.42 20.79
C PRO A 4 -60.26 -29.39 21.60
N ILE A 5 -58.95 -29.51 21.43
CA ILE A 5 -57.82 -28.83 22.08
C ILE A 5 -57.57 -27.47 21.42
N GLU A 6 -57.46 -26.39 22.21
CA GLU A 6 -56.85 -25.11 21.80
C GLU A 6 -55.43 -24.98 22.36
N PRO A 7 -54.41 -24.63 21.55
CA PRO A 7 -53.05 -24.42 22.02
C PRO A 7 -52.83 -22.96 22.45
N SER A 8 -52.51 -22.77 23.72
CA SER A 8 -51.97 -21.53 24.27
C SER A 8 -50.53 -21.30 23.78
N THR A 9 -50.27 -20.17 23.11
CA THR A 9 -48.91 -19.65 22.90
C THR A 9 -48.78 -18.24 23.45
N SER A 10 -47.88 -18.13 24.41
CA SER A 10 -47.46 -16.94 25.15
C SER A 10 -46.85 -15.88 24.23
N ARG A 11 -47.33 -14.64 24.33
CA ARG A 11 -46.67 -13.46 23.76
C ARG A 11 -45.36 -13.20 24.50
N SER A 12 -44.23 -13.39 23.82
CA SER A 12 -42.93 -12.93 24.28
C SER A 12 -42.84 -11.40 24.17
N TYR A 13 -42.52 -10.73 25.27
CA TYR A 13 -42.22 -9.30 25.29
C TYR A 13 -40.87 -9.04 24.59
N PRO A 14 -40.73 -7.96 23.81
CA PRO A 14 -39.46 -7.59 23.18
C PRO A 14 -38.46 -7.10 24.23
N ASN A 15 -37.23 -7.60 24.13
CA ASN A 15 -36.09 -7.29 24.98
C ASN A 15 -35.70 -5.79 24.83
N PRO A 16 -35.51 -5.01 25.92
CA PRO A 16 -35.41 -3.54 25.83
C PRO A 16 -34.02 -2.99 25.51
N ASN A 17 -33.04 -3.81 25.12
CA ASN A 17 -31.72 -3.35 24.67
C ASN A 17 -31.37 -4.04 23.36
N PRO A 18 -31.54 -3.39 22.19
CA PRO A 18 -30.96 -3.91 20.96
C PRO A 18 -29.43 -3.87 21.15
N SER A 19 -28.79 -5.03 21.06
CA SER A 19 -27.35 -5.09 20.79
C SER A 19 -27.06 -4.16 19.61
N PRO A 20 -26.02 -3.31 19.67
CA PRO A 20 -25.72 -2.39 18.59
C PRO A 20 -25.62 -3.20 17.30
N ILE A 21 -26.48 -2.89 16.32
CA ILE A 21 -26.51 -3.58 15.03
C ILE A 21 -25.14 -3.34 14.40
N ALA A 22 -24.28 -4.36 14.44
CA ALA A 22 -22.97 -4.31 13.83
C ALA A 22 -23.16 -4.42 12.32
N PHE A 23 -22.62 -3.47 11.57
CA PHE A 23 -22.68 -3.46 10.12
C PHE A 23 -21.32 -3.80 9.54
N LEU A 24 -21.29 -4.71 8.58
CA LEU A 24 -20.12 -5.05 7.79
C LEU A 24 -20.06 -4.17 6.55
N HIS A 25 -18.92 -3.51 6.36
CA HIS A 25 -18.65 -2.69 5.20
C HIS A 25 -17.52 -3.34 4.39
N PRO A 26 -17.66 -3.51 3.07
CA PRO A 26 -16.58 -4.00 2.24
C PRO A 26 -15.52 -2.91 2.15
N ARG A 27 -14.31 -3.23 2.61
CA ARG A 27 -13.16 -2.35 2.51
C ARG A 27 -12.62 -2.42 1.08
N ARG A 28 -12.66 -1.29 0.37
CA ARG A 28 -12.11 -1.16 -0.99
C ARG A 28 -10.73 -0.48 -1.03
N GLU A 29 -10.27 0.03 0.11
CA GLU A 29 -8.96 0.68 0.20
C GLU A 29 -7.82 -0.33 0.36
N PRO A 30 -6.66 -0.08 -0.28
CA PRO A 30 -5.51 -0.95 -0.19
C PRO A 30 -5.03 -1.05 1.27
N PHE A 31 -5.22 -2.22 1.88
CA PHE A 31 -4.78 -2.49 3.26
C PHE A 31 -3.26 -2.65 3.36
N GLU A 32 -2.59 -2.89 2.23
CA GLU A 32 -1.15 -3.15 2.15
C GLU A 32 -0.28 -1.98 2.67
N HIS A 33 -0.80 -0.74 2.65
CA HIS A 33 -0.13 0.43 3.24
C HIS A 33 -0.12 0.41 4.77
N GLY A 34 -0.94 -0.44 5.38
CA GLY A 34 -1.09 -0.62 6.82
C GLY A 34 -0.26 -1.78 7.38
N LEU A 35 0.42 -2.55 6.54
CA LEU A 35 1.24 -3.67 6.99
C LEU A 35 2.58 -3.16 7.52
N LEU A 36 2.94 -3.63 8.72
CA LEU A 36 4.17 -3.31 9.43
C LEU A 36 4.99 -4.58 9.60
N SER A 37 6.25 -4.58 9.15
CA SER A 37 7.19 -5.68 9.36
C SER A 37 7.75 -5.71 10.78
N ILE A 38 6.88 -5.65 11.79
CA ILE A 38 7.25 -5.70 13.21
C ILE A 38 6.99 -7.12 13.70
N GLN A 39 8.04 -7.85 14.07
CA GLN A 39 7.94 -9.26 14.49
C GLN A 39 6.92 -9.49 15.61
N LYS A 40 6.85 -8.58 16.59
CA LYS A 40 5.92 -8.67 17.73
C LYS A 40 4.44 -8.53 17.35
N LEU A 41 4.14 -8.09 16.12
CA LEU A 41 2.77 -8.01 15.60
C LEU A 41 2.38 -9.24 14.77
N ILE A 42 3.31 -10.19 14.57
CA ILE A 42 3.05 -11.43 13.85
C ILE A 42 2.63 -12.49 14.87
N PHE A 43 1.32 -12.69 15.01
CA PHE A 43 0.75 -13.69 15.90
C PHE A 43 0.64 -15.06 15.20
N THR A 44 1.01 -16.13 15.89
CA THR A 44 0.83 -17.52 15.40
C THR A 44 -0.63 -17.96 15.43
N ASP A 45 -1.35 -17.63 16.52
CA ASP A 45 -2.80 -17.71 16.61
C ASP A 45 -3.35 -16.31 16.99
N PRO A 46 -3.78 -15.52 16.00
CA PRO A 46 -4.23 -14.14 16.25
C PRO A 46 -5.51 -14.10 17.10
N VAL A 47 -6.37 -15.12 17.06
CA VAL A 47 -7.62 -15.13 17.84
C VAL A 47 -7.30 -15.35 19.32
N GLN A 48 -6.45 -16.34 19.62
CA GLN A 48 -6.02 -16.58 21.00
C GLN A 48 -5.15 -15.45 21.55
N ALA A 49 -4.30 -14.83 20.73
CA ALA A 49 -3.40 -13.76 21.17
C ALA A 49 -4.13 -12.42 21.39
N LEU A 50 -5.08 -12.06 20.52
CA LEU A 50 -5.73 -10.74 20.56
C LEU A 50 -6.90 -10.67 21.55
N THR A 51 -7.50 -11.80 21.93
CA THR A 51 -8.57 -11.85 22.94
C THR A 51 -8.13 -11.28 24.30
N PRO A 52 -7.05 -11.78 24.95
CA PRO A 52 -6.58 -11.22 26.21
C PRO A 52 -6.04 -9.79 26.05
N LEU A 53 -5.49 -9.45 24.88
CA LEU A 53 -5.04 -8.09 24.57
C LEU A 53 -6.21 -7.11 24.55
N LYS A 54 -7.32 -7.48 23.90
CA LYS A 54 -8.55 -6.71 23.86
C LYS A 54 -9.11 -6.51 25.27
N GLU A 55 -9.14 -7.54 26.11
CA GLU A 55 -9.60 -7.44 27.50
C GLU A 55 -8.72 -6.49 28.33
N LYS A 56 -7.38 -6.61 28.20
CA LYS A 56 -6.42 -5.72 28.87
C LYS A 56 -6.63 -4.25 28.47
N LEU A 57 -6.82 -3.98 27.17
CA LEU A 57 -7.01 -2.63 26.63
C LEU A 57 -8.43 -2.07 26.83
N ALA A 58 -9.44 -2.93 27.02
CA ALA A 58 -10.82 -2.54 27.30
C ALA A 58 -11.03 -1.93 28.69
N SER A 59 -10.02 -2.00 29.57
CA SER A 59 -10.04 -1.37 30.90
C SER A 59 -10.10 0.17 30.86
N SER A 60 -9.87 0.78 29.69
CA SER A 60 -10.00 2.23 29.48
C SER A 60 -11.46 2.66 29.35
N SER A 61 -11.86 3.68 30.12
CA SER A 61 -13.23 4.23 30.11
C SER A 61 -13.62 4.91 28.79
N THR A 62 -12.65 5.29 27.96
CA THR A 62 -12.88 6.02 26.70
C THR A 62 -12.99 5.10 25.48
N HIS A 63 -12.73 3.79 25.64
CA HIS A 63 -12.55 2.83 24.54
C HIS A 63 -11.49 3.24 23.48
N ARG A 64 -10.68 4.29 23.76
CA ARG A 64 -9.56 4.70 22.93
C ARG A 64 -8.24 4.37 23.61
N VAL A 65 -7.29 3.89 22.82
CA VAL A 65 -5.98 3.39 23.26
C VAL A 65 -4.89 4.33 22.75
N ASN A 66 -4.11 4.90 23.67
CA ASN A 66 -2.95 5.72 23.35
C ASN A 66 -1.68 4.88 23.19
N SER A 67 -0.57 5.51 22.75
CA SER A 67 0.69 4.79 22.52
C SER A 67 1.26 4.16 23.78
N ALA A 68 1.12 4.80 24.94
CA ALA A 68 1.61 4.28 26.23
C ALA A 68 0.88 2.98 26.62
N ALA A 69 -0.44 2.98 26.60
CA ALA A 69 -1.24 1.79 26.89
C ALA A 69 -0.97 0.65 25.88
N LEU A 70 -0.77 1.00 24.60
CA LEU A 70 -0.40 0.03 23.57
C LEU A 70 1.01 -0.54 23.77
N ALA A 71 1.97 0.31 24.12
CA ALA A 71 3.35 -0.08 24.42
C ALA A 71 3.40 -1.08 25.59
N ASP A 72 2.66 -0.80 26.66
CA ASP A 72 2.55 -1.68 27.84
C ASP A 72 1.77 -2.97 27.54
N ALA A 73 0.79 -2.91 26.64
CA ALA A 73 -0.01 -4.07 26.25
C ALA A 73 0.81 -5.07 25.42
N LEU A 74 1.55 -4.58 24.43
CA LEU A 74 2.37 -5.38 23.51
C LEU A 74 3.84 -5.55 23.95
N GLN A 75 4.23 -4.91 25.05
CA GLN A 75 5.63 -4.85 25.53
C GLN A 75 6.59 -4.36 24.43
N ILE A 76 6.23 -3.27 23.76
CA ILE A 76 7.03 -2.63 22.68
C ILE A 76 7.51 -1.24 23.13
N SER A 77 8.44 -0.65 22.39
CA SER A 77 8.85 0.74 22.66
C SER A 77 7.71 1.72 22.34
N SER A 78 7.72 2.87 23.02
CA SER A 78 6.77 3.95 22.75
C SER A 78 6.82 4.40 21.29
N ASP A 79 8.00 4.43 20.67
CA ASP A 79 8.17 4.79 19.26
C ASP A 79 7.47 3.80 18.31
N LEU A 80 7.53 2.50 18.60
CA LEU A 80 6.84 1.48 17.81
C LEU A 80 5.33 1.52 18.02
N ALA A 81 4.87 1.75 19.26
CA ALA A 81 3.45 1.95 19.53
C ALA A 81 2.90 3.18 18.80
N ARG A 82 3.70 4.24 18.75
CA ARG A 82 3.37 5.46 18.01
C ARG A 82 3.29 5.23 16.51
N LEU A 83 4.26 4.50 15.95
CA LEU A 83 4.23 4.07 14.55
C LEU A 83 2.97 3.26 14.22
N ILE A 84 2.52 2.38 15.12
CA ILE A 84 1.27 1.61 14.92
C ILE A 84 0.07 2.55 14.81
N LEU A 85 -0.07 3.52 15.72
CA LEU A 85 -1.17 4.49 15.70
C LEU A 85 -1.14 5.37 14.45
N ASP A 86 0.04 5.88 14.08
CA ASP A 86 0.22 6.70 12.88
C ASP A 86 -0.10 5.90 11.60
N THR A 87 0.30 4.62 11.56
CA THR A 87 -0.01 3.72 10.44
C THR A 87 -1.49 3.39 10.37
N LEU A 88 -2.14 3.15 11.51
CA LEU A 88 -3.58 2.95 11.61
C LEU A 88 -4.32 4.18 11.07
N ALA A 89 -3.94 5.38 11.51
CA ALA A 89 -4.52 6.64 11.02
C ALA A 89 -4.46 6.76 9.49
N SER A 90 -3.34 6.38 8.87
CA SER A 90 -3.18 6.36 7.42
C SER A 90 -4.08 5.35 6.70
N VAL A 91 -4.65 4.35 7.37
CA VAL A 91 -5.43 3.29 6.73
C VAL A 91 -6.85 3.13 7.25
N LEU A 92 -7.28 4.01 8.15
CA LEU A 92 -8.67 4.08 8.58
C LEU A 92 -9.57 4.48 7.40
N HIS A 93 -10.77 3.89 7.37
CA HIS A 93 -11.76 4.18 6.34
C HIS A 93 -12.50 5.50 6.60
N SER A 94 -12.56 5.94 7.86
CA SER A 94 -13.32 7.12 8.29
C SER A 94 -12.41 8.32 8.36
N GLU A 95 -12.49 9.21 7.37
CA GLU A 95 -11.72 10.47 7.35
C GLU A 95 -12.09 11.42 8.49
N SER A 96 -13.29 11.24 9.08
CA SER A 96 -13.76 12.02 10.23
C SER A 96 -13.27 11.49 11.57
N ASP A 97 -12.56 10.35 11.61
CA ASP A 97 -12.06 9.83 12.88
C ASP A 97 -11.02 10.82 13.48
N PRO A 98 -11.13 11.12 14.79
CA PRO A 98 -10.19 12.01 15.47
C PRO A 98 -8.72 11.64 15.30
N LEU A 99 -8.38 10.35 15.14
CA LEU A 99 -7.00 9.90 14.92
C LEU A 99 -6.47 10.32 13.54
N VAL A 100 -7.33 10.36 12.53
CA VAL A 100 -6.98 10.74 11.14
C VAL A 100 -6.75 12.25 11.01
N THR A 101 -7.54 13.02 11.75
CA THR A 101 -7.53 14.50 11.73
C THR A 101 -6.57 15.10 12.76
N ALA A 102 -6.10 14.30 13.72
CA ALA A 102 -5.15 14.75 14.73
C ALA A 102 -3.82 15.18 14.10
N ARG A 103 -3.31 16.32 14.58
CA ARG A 103 -1.93 16.70 14.33
C ARG A 103 -0.98 15.69 14.99
N PRO A 104 0.25 15.50 14.45
CA PRO A 104 1.21 14.54 14.98
C PRO A 104 1.40 14.64 16.51
N ASP A 105 1.41 15.85 17.07
CA ASP A 105 1.64 16.07 18.50
C ASP A 105 0.45 15.67 19.40
N TYR A 106 -0.76 15.56 18.85
CA TYR A 106 -2.00 15.32 19.62
C TYR A 106 -2.54 13.89 19.51
N VAL A 107 -2.00 13.05 18.62
CA VAL A 107 -2.46 11.66 18.43
C VAL A 107 -2.46 10.85 19.72
N ASP A 108 -1.53 11.07 20.65
CA ASP A 108 -1.53 10.35 21.94
C ASP A 108 -2.65 10.79 22.89
N SER A 109 -3.11 12.04 22.77
CA SER A 109 -4.26 12.54 23.53
C SER A 109 -5.59 12.01 22.98
N VAL A 110 -5.63 11.69 21.68
CA VAL A 110 -6.81 11.18 21.00
C VAL A 110 -6.92 9.65 21.12
N GLY A 111 -5.84 8.94 20.79
CA GLY A 111 -5.79 7.47 20.76
C GLY A 111 -6.62 6.83 19.63
N ALA A 112 -6.35 5.56 19.36
CA ALA A 112 -7.11 4.76 18.40
C ALA A 112 -8.34 4.12 19.05
N ASP A 113 -9.44 3.99 18.30
CA ASP A 113 -10.55 3.14 18.73
C ASP A 113 -10.07 1.70 18.93
N LEU A 114 -10.50 1.08 20.03
CA LEU A 114 -10.07 -0.26 20.40
C LEU A 114 -10.43 -1.31 19.33
N ARG A 115 -11.60 -1.21 18.68
CA ARG A 115 -12.04 -2.19 17.68
C ARG A 115 -11.20 -2.07 16.42
N ASP A 116 -10.98 -0.84 15.97
CA ASP A 116 -10.15 -0.56 14.80
C ASP A 116 -8.70 -0.99 15.03
N LEU A 117 -8.18 -0.77 16.24
CA LEU A 117 -6.84 -1.21 16.63
C LEU A 117 -6.72 -2.74 16.66
N ILE A 118 -7.68 -3.45 17.26
CA ILE A 118 -7.66 -4.93 17.29
C ILE A 118 -7.78 -5.50 15.87
N LEU A 119 -8.65 -4.92 15.03
CA LEU A 119 -8.76 -5.31 13.63
C LEU A 119 -7.45 -5.04 12.87
N PHE A 120 -6.82 -3.90 13.11
CA PHE A 120 -5.53 -3.56 12.53
C PHE A 120 -4.43 -4.54 12.92
N LEU A 121 -4.36 -4.91 14.20
CA LEU A 121 -3.41 -5.90 14.71
C LEU A 121 -3.68 -7.30 14.15
N TYR A 122 -4.95 -7.69 14.00
CA TYR A 122 -5.34 -8.92 13.32
C TYR A 122 -4.86 -8.92 11.87
N ILE A 123 -4.94 -7.78 11.18
CA ILE A 123 -4.49 -7.67 9.80
C ILE A 123 -2.96 -7.83 9.66
N GLN A 124 -2.18 -7.53 10.71
CA GLN A 124 -0.72 -7.70 10.68
C GLN A 124 -0.28 -9.16 10.57
N SER A 125 -1.13 -10.14 10.91
CA SER A 125 -0.81 -11.56 10.68
C SER A 125 -0.87 -11.96 9.20
N TYR A 126 -1.27 -11.06 8.32
CA TYR A 126 -1.24 -11.29 6.88
C TYR A 126 0.19 -11.45 6.37
N LYS A 127 0.43 -12.52 5.64
CA LYS A 127 1.70 -12.76 4.94
C LYS A 127 1.42 -12.86 3.45
N ARG A 128 2.02 -11.93 2.70
CA ARG A 128 2.06 -12.03 1.24
C ARG A 128 3.16 -13.00 0.84
N LEU A 129 2.82 -14.08 0.13
CA LEU A 129 3.81 -14.97 -0.46
C LEU A 129 4.48 -14.24 -1.64
N LEU A 130 5.81 -14.07 -1.58
CA LEU A 130 6.56 -13.47 -2.67
C LEU A 130 6.58 -14.42 -3.89
N PRO A 131 6.38 -13.89 -5.13
CA PRO A 131 6.54 -14.69 -6.33
C PRO A 131 7.97 -15.25 -6.41
N ARG A 132 8.12 -16.57 -6.56
CA ARG A 132 9.42 -17.18 -6.84
C ARG A 132 9.81 -16.87 -8.29
N SER A 133 11.05 -16.44 -8.49
CA SER A 133 11.65 -16.05 -9.78
C SER A 133 11.94 -17.24 -10.72
N HIS A 134 11.02 -18.18 -10.85
CA HIS A 134 11.07 -19.21 -11.90
C HIS A 134 9.92 -19.01 -12.89
N LYS A 135 10.20 -19.42 -14.13
CA LYS A 135 9.61 -19.02 -15.41
C LYS A 135 8.10 -19.28 -15.59
N ASP A 136 7.41 -19.73 -14.55
CA ASP A 136 5.99 -20.05 -14.53
C ASP A 136 5.26 -19.28 -13.40
N SER A 137 5.48 -17.96 -13.33
CA SER A 137 4.76 -17.07 -12.41
C SER A 137 3.34 -16.80 -12.92
N ALA A 138 2.49 -17.82 -12.91
CA ALA A 138 1.05 -17.58 -12.80
C ALA A 138 0.79 -17.00 -11.40
N ALA A 139 0.15 -15.83 -11.36
CA ALA A 139 -0.22 -15.04 -10.19
C ALA A 139 -0.29 -15.85 -8.87
N VAL A 140 0.73 -15.68 -8.01
CA VAL A 140 0.72 -16.24 -6.65
C VAL A 140 -0.41 -15.56 -5.88
N ALA A 141 -1.39 -16.36 -5.43
CA ALA A 141 -2.56 -15.87 -4.69
C ALA A 141 -2.16 -15.31 -3.32
N ASP A 142 -2.82 -14.22 -2.93
CA ASP A 142 -2.71 -13.63 -1.60
C ASP A 142 -3.24 -14.62 -0.54
N VAL A 143 -2.44 -14.99 0.46
CA VAL A 143 -2.79 -16.01 1.48
C VAL A 143 -3.09 -15.34 2.84
N TRP A 144 -4.23 -15.71 3.45
CA TRP A 144 -4.71 -15.23 4.75
C TRP A 144 -5.11 -16.42 5.64
N PRO A 145 -4.85 -16.42 6.97
CA PRO A 145 -3.56 -16.55 7.65
C PRO A 145 -2.93 -17.95 7.48
N SER A 146 -1.60 -17.99 7.41
CA SER A 146 -0.78 -19.21 7.49
C SER A 146 -0.63 -19.66 8.95
N THR A 147 -0.81 -20.97 9.20
CA THR A 147 -0.89 -21.68 10.49
C THR A 147 -2.23 -21.54 11.21
N SER A 148 -3.23 -22.31 10.76
CA SER A 148 -4.39 -22.57 11.59
C SER A 148 -3.98 -23.34 12.85
N ALA A 149 -4.74 -23.22 13.93
CA ALA A 149 -4.60 -24.01 15.16
C ALA A 149 -4.70 -25.55 14.96
N PHE A 150 -4.89 -26.03 13.72
CA PHE A 150 -4.99 -27.45 13.37
C PHE A 150 -3.68 -28.09 12.89
N ASP A 151 -2.55 -27.36 12.87
CA ASP A 151 -1.23 -27.89 12.46
C ASP A 151 -0.73 -29.06 13.34
N GLY A 152 -1.36 -29.30 14.49
CA GLY A 152 -1.06 -30.45 15.35
C GLY A 152 -1.44 -31.82 14.76
N TYR A 153 -2.29 -31.87 13.73
CA TYR A 153 -2.80 -33.15 13.18
C TYR A 153 -2.24 -33.56 11.81
N LEU A 154 -1.65 -32.64 11.03
CA LEU A 154 -1.19 -32.91 9.66
C LEU A 154 0.26 -32.50 9.45
N SER A 155 1.15 -33.05 10.26
CA SER A 155 2.60 -32.92 10.07
C SER A 155 3.13 -33.96 9.08
N ALA A 156 3.13 -33.64 7.78
CA ALA A 156 4.15 -34.04 6.80
C ALA A 156 3.74 -33.54 5.41
N LEU A 157 4.66 -32.83 4.73
CA LEU A 157 4.67 -32.40 3.32
C LEU A 157 4.43 -30.89 3.06
N SER A 158 5.55 -30.18 2.91
CA SER A 158 5.81 -28.99 2.06
C SER A 158 5.18 -27.62 2.40
N PRO A 159 5.86 -26.49 2.09
CA PRO A 159 5.58 -25.16 2.63
C PRO A 159 4.56 -24.33 1.82
N LEU A 160 3.70 -24.99 1.04
CA LEU A 160 2.64 -24.36 0.24
C LEU A 160 1.30 -24.87 0.73
N GLN A 161 0.87 -24.43 1.91
CA GLN A 161 -0.48 -24.68 2.40
C GLN A 161 -1.38 -23.52 1.98
N VAL A 162 -1.71 -23.48 0.69
CA VAL A 162 -3.03 -23.00 0.28
C VAL A 162 -4.00 -24.09 0.72
N LEU A 163 -5.09 -23.75 1.43
CA LEU A 163 -6.19 -24.70 1.61
C LEU A 163 -6.76 -24.97 0.21
N THR A 164 -6.31 -26.05 -0.43
CA THR A 164 -6.83 -26.52 -1.70
C THR A 164 -8.27 -26.99 -1.49
N MET A 165 -9.07 -27.08 -2.56
CA MET A 165 -10.40 -27.70 -2.49
C MET A 165 -10.32 -29.10 -1.87
N ASP A 166 -9.30 -29.88 -2.25
CA ASP A 166 -9.01 -31.19 -1.64
C ASP A 166 -8.73 -31.12 -0.12
N GLY A 167 -8.12 -30.02 0.36
CA GLY A 167 -7.89 -29.76 1.78
C GLY A 167 -9.18 -29.46 2.54
N PHE A 168 -10.11 -28.73 1.92
CA PHE A 168 -11.48 -28.53 2.45
C PHE A 168 -12.28 -29.84 2.47
N GLU A 169 -12.12 -30.70 1.46
CA GLU A 169 -12.72 -32.03 1.41
C GLU A 169 -12.20 -32.94 2.53
N HIS A 170 -10.90 -32.94 2.82
CA HIS A 170 -10.30 -33.72 3.90
C HIS A 170 -10.67 -33.23 5.30
N LEU A 171 -10.99 -31.94 5.45
CA LEU A 171 -11.43 -31.32 6.72
C LEU A 171 -12.95 -31.44 6.96
N GLY A 172 -13.71 -31.99 6.01
CA GLY A 172 -15.15 -32.16 6.11
C GLY A 172 -15.96 -30.86 5.98
N PHE A 173 -15.32 -29.74 5.59
CA PHE A 173 -15.98 -28.46 5.38
C PHE A 173 -16.15 -28.21 3.87
N LEU A 174 -17.25 -28.71 3.30
CA LEU A 174 -17.63 -28.42 1.92
C LEU A 174 -18.77 -27.40 1.93
N ILE A 175 -18.49 -26.08 1.90
CA ILE A 175 -19.55 -25.10 1.58
C ILE A 175 -19.73 -25.11 0.06
N GLN A 176 -20.55 -26.04 -0.43
CA GLN A 176 -20.90 -26.13 -1.85
C GLN A 176 -22.06 -25.19 -2.17
N PHE A 177 -21.85 -24.32 -3.15
CA PHE A 177 -22.90 -23.45 -3.70
C PHE A 177 -23.30 -24.00 -5.08
N GLY A 178 -24.52 -24.54 -5.20
CA GLY A 178 -25.08 -25.07 -6.45
C GLY A 178 -25.81 -26.41 -6.28
N ASP A 179 -26.67 -26.74 -7.26
CA ASP A 179 -27.34 -28.04 -7.33
C ASP A 179 -26.38 -29.17 -7.75
N LYS A 180 -26.78 -30.41 -7.45
CA LYS A 180 -25.98 -31.64 -7.65
C LYS A 180 -25.27 -31.67 -9.01
N GLY A 181 -23.95 -31.46 -9.01
CA GLY A 181 -23.06 -31.71 -10.15
C GLY A 181 -22.64 -30.50 -10.98
N SER A 182 -22.99 -29.26 -10.61
CA SER A 182 -22.43 -28.06 -11.26
C SER A 182 -21.08 -27.64 -10.67
N GLU A 183 -20.20 -27.06 -11.50
CA GLU A 183 -18.98 -26.38 -11.04
C GLU A 183 -19.33 -25.42 -9.89
N GLY A 184 -18.63 -25.54 -8.76
CA GLY A 184 -18.96 -24.80 -7.55
C GLY A 184 -18.87 -23.29 -7.79
N VAL A 185 -19.95 -22.56 -7.47
CA VAL A 185 -19.96 -21.10 -7.60
C VAL A 185 -19.04 -20.52 -6.50
N PRO A 186 -18.04 -19.69 -6.83
CA PRO A 186 -17.16 -19.10 -5.83
C PRO A 186 -17.96 -18.24 -4.84
N LEU A 187 -17.52 -18.18 -3.58
CA LEU A 187 -18.20 -17.45 -2.50
C LEU A 187 -18.53 -15.98 -2.86
N SER A 188 -17.67 -15.35 -3.66
CA SER A 188 -17.87 -13.98 -4.17
C SER A 188 -19.06 -13.81 -5.10
N GLN A 189 -19.50 -14.89 -5.75
CA GLN A 189 -20.65 -14.95 -6.65
C GLN A 189 -21.87 -15.59 -5.99
N ALA A 190 -21.67 -16.43 -4.97
CA ALA A 190 -22.74 -17.11 -4.24
C ALA A 190 -23.34 -16.28 -3.08
N ALA A 191 -22.57 -15.35 -2.51
CA ALA A 191 -23.09 -14.50 -1.45
C ALA A 191 -24.10 -13.48 -2.02
N PRO A 192 -25.33 -13.39 -1.45
CA PRO A 192 -26.30 -12.37 -1.83
C PRO A 192 -25.91 -10.98 -1.30
N PHE A 193 -24.86 -10.91 -0.49
CA PHE A 193 -24.33 -9.70 0.12
C PHE A 193 -23.26 -9.10 -0.78
N PHE A 194 -23.21 -7.78 -0.87
CA PHE A 194 -22.21 -7.03 -1.64
C PHE A 194 -22.25 -7.28 -3.17
N SER A 195 -23.25 -8.00 -3.69
CA SER A 195 -23.46 -8.32 -5.11
C SER A 195 -23.82 -7.11 -6.00
N ASN A 196 -24.19 -5.98 -5.39
CA ASN A 196 -24.41 -4.68 -6.07
C ASN A 196 -23.33 -3.64 -5.72
N SER A 197 -22.09 -4.10 -5.53
CA SER A 197 -20.94 -3.25 -5.23
C SER A 197 -20.39 -2.57 -6.48
N ASP A 198 -21.22 -1.87 -7.25
CA ASP A 198 -20.74 -0.89 -8.22
C ASP A 198 -19.71 0.01 -7.50
N PRO A 199 -18.46 0.15 -8.00
CA PRO A 199 -17.46 1.00 -7.37
C PRO A 199 -17.91 2.48 -7.24
N ASP A 200 -18.87 2.92 -8.05
CA ASP A 200 -19.46 4.26 -8.02
C ASP A 200 -20.64 4.38 -7.04
N MET A 201 -21.19 3.26 -6.53
CA MET A 201 -22.23 3.26 -5.50
C MET A 201 -21.60 3.10 -4.09
N PRO A 202 -22.04 3.85 -3.06
CA PRO A 202 -21.56 3.63 -1.71
C PRO A 202 -21.85 2.19 -1.30
N ALA A 203 -20.84 1.50 -0.78
CA ALA A 203 -21.00 0.13 -0.35
C ALA A 203 -22.12 0.04 0.69
N VAL A 204 -23.21 -0.64 0.34
CA VAL A 204 -24.35 -0.77 1.25
C VAL A 204 -23.91 -1.63 2.43
N PRO A 205 -23.92 -1.09 3.67
CA PRO A 205 -23.57 -1.87 4.84
C PRO A 205 -24.54 -3.03 5.00
N VAL A 206 -24.00 -4.21 5.27
CA VAL A 206 -24.80 -5.41 5.52
C VAL A 206 -24.77 -5.70 7.02
N PRO A 207 -25.93 -5.88 7.68
CA PRO A 207 -25.96 -6.30 9.08
C PRO A 207 -25.14 -7.58 9.30
N ALA A 208 -24.24 -7.56 10.27
CA ALA A 208 -23.37 -8.70 10.61
C ALA A 208 -24.20 -9.94 10.98
N ALA A 209 -25.36 -9.75 11.63
CA ALA A 209 -26.30 -10.82 11.92
C ALA A 209 -26.79 -11.51 10.64
N GLN A 210 -27.07 -10.75 9.58
CA GLN A 210 -27.52 -11.30 8.31
C GLN A 210 -26.44 -12.14 7.62
N VAL A 211 -25.19 -11.69 7.65
CA VAL A 211 -24.05 -12.45 7.12
C VAL A 211 -23.79 -13.70 7.96
N HIS A 212 -23.86 -13.59 9.29
CA HIS A 212 -23.69 -14.69 10.23
C HIS A 212 -24.77 -15.77 10.04
N ASP A 213 -26.04 -15.39 9.98
CA ASP A 213 -27.16 -16.32 9.83
C ASP A 213 -27.10 -17.04 8.48
N TRP A 214 -26.72 -16.32 7.41
CA TRP A 214 -26.49 -16.92 6.10
C TRP A 214 -25.32 -17.91 6.09
N LEU A 215 -24.20 -17.59 6.76
CA LEU A 215 -23.08 -18.53 6.92
C LEU A 215 -23.51 -19.78 7.68
N LEU A 216 -24.22 -19.63 8.80
CA LEU A 216 -24.74 -20.75 9.58
C LEU A 216 -25.69 -21.63 8.76
N GLN A 217 -26.58 -21.01 7.97
CA GLN A 217 -27.51 -21.73 7.12
C GLN A 217 -26.78 -22.56 6.05
N ASN A 218 -25.76 -21.99 5.41
CA ASN A 218 -24.97 -22.71 4.40
C ASN A 218 -24.10 -23.82 4.99
N ILE A 219 -23.57 -23.61 6.20
CA ILE A 219 -22.83 -24.66 6.91
C ILE A 219 -23.79 -25.81 7.26
N ALA A 220 -24.99 -25.50 7.77
CA ALA A 220 -25.99 -26.50 8.10
C ALA A 220 -26.44 -27.31 6.87
N SER A 221 -26.78 -26.64 5.76
CA SER A 221 -27.16 -27.32 4.51
C SER A 221 -26.04 -28.21 3.96
N SER A 222 -24.80 -27.72 4.04
CA SER A 222 -23.62 -28.48 3.62
C SER A 222 -23.40 -29.76 4.44
N LEU A 223 -23.61 -29.69 5.76
CA LEU A 223 -23.52 -30.85 6.66
C LEU A 223 -24.61 -31.89 6.37
N GLU A 224 -25.83 -31.44 6.01
CA GLU A 224 -26.90 -32.33 5.57
C GLU A 224 -26.54 -33.05 4.25
N HIS A 225 -25.96 -32.34 3.28
CA HIS A 225 -25.50 -32.91 2.01
C HIS A 225 -24.35 -33.91 2.16
N VAL A 226 -23.40 -33.68 3.07
CA VAL A 226 -22.33 -34.64 3.38
C VAL A 226 -22.93 -35.92 3.97
N THR A 227 -23.91 -35.79 4.86
CA THR A 227 -24.60 -36.93 5.48
C THR A 227 -25.39 -37.75 4.45
N GLU A 228 -26.08 -37.10 3.50
CA GLU A 228 -26.77 -37.78 2.39
C GLU A 228 -25.80 -38.52 1.45
N LYS A 229 -24.63 -37.93 1.11
CA LYS A 229 -23.62 -38.60 0.27
C LYS A 229 -23.03 -39.85 0.94
N ILE A 230 -22.81 -39.82 2.25
CA ILE A 230 -22.31 -40.97 3.02
C ILE A 230 -23.37 -42.07 3.08
N SER A 231 -24.65 -41.72 3.27
CA SER A 231 -25.77 -42.67 3.26
C SER A 231 -26.05 -43.28 1.88
N ALA A 232 -25.93 -42.50 0.80
CA ALA A 232 -26.12 -42.98 -0.57
C ALA A 232 -25.01 -43.95 -1.03
N LYS A 233 -23.79 -43.80 -0.50
CA LYS A 233 -22.65 -44.69 -0.82
C LYS A 233 -22.73 -46.04 -0.12
N GLU A 234 -23.58 -46.18 0.91
CA GLU A 234 -23.82 -47.44 1.61
C GLU A 234 -24.91 -48.30 0.93
N ASN A 235 -25.69 -47.73 -0.01
CA ASN A 235 -26.84 -48.37 -0.66
C ASN A 235 -26.90 -48.25 -2.20
N GLY A 236 -25.79 -48.38 -2.94
CA GLY A 236 -25.85 -48.38 -4.43
C GLY A 236 -24.61 -48.89 -5.18
N SER A 237 -24.83 -49.83 -6.11
CA SER A 237 -23.85 -50.51 -7.00
C SER A 237 -23.20 -49.60 -8.07
N PRO A 238 -22.03 -49.99 -8.64
CA PRO A 238 -21.31 -49.20 -9.64
C PRO A 238 -21.71 -49.55 -11.09
N SER A 239 -22.18 -48.56 -11.85
CA SER A 239 -22.09 -48.48 -13.32
C SER A 239 -22.15 -46.99 -13.66
N GLY A 240 -21.28 -46.36 -14.44
CA GLY A 240 -20.65 -46.82 -15.67
C GLY A 240 -21.39 -46.18 -16.86
N SER A 241 -20.98 -44.99 -17.29
CA SER A 241 -21.10 -44.54 -18.69
C SER A 241 -20.35 -43.21 -18.91
N ASP A 242 -19.37 -43.28 -19.81
CA ASP A 242 -18.77 -42.18 -20.55
C ASP A 242 -19.83 -41.28 -21.19
N GLN A 243 -19.54 -39.98 -21.31
CA GLN A 243 -20.04 -39.17 -22.41
C GLN A 243 -19.12 -38.00 -22.75
N ASP A 244 -18.95 -37.83 -24.06
CA ASP A 244 -17.86 -37.16 -24.76
C ASP A 244 -17.82 -35.63 -24.69
N VAL A 245 -16.59 -35.14 -24.92
CA VAL A 245 -16.21 -33.75 -25.16
C VAL A 245 -16.85 -33.20 -26.43
N ALA A 246 -17.48 -32.03 -26.34
CA ALA A 246 -17.77 -31.17 -27.48
C ALA A 246 -17.15 -29.78 -27.27
N MET A 247 -16.16 -29.46 -28.10
CA MET A 247 -15.53 -28.15 -28.26
C MET A 247 -16.40 -27.24 -29.14
N ALA A 248 -16.67 -26.00 -28.74
CA ALA A 248 -16.97 -24.90 -29.67
C ALA A 248 -16.77 -23.50 -29.04
N ASP A 249 -15.84 -22.78 -29.64
CA ASP A 249 -15.68 -21.34 -29.86
C ASP A 249 -15.55 -20.31 -28.72
N ALA A 250 -14.32 -19.79 -28.67
CA ALA A 250 -13.92 -18.50 -28.16
C ALA A 250 -14.49 -17.35 -29.01
N SER A 251 -14.83 -16.24 -28.34
CA SER A 251 -14.80 -14.90 -28.92
C SER A 251 -14.41 -13.89 -27.85
N PRO A 252 -13.39 -13.04 -28.08
CA PRO A 252 -12.90 -12.08 -27.10
C PRO A 252 -13.70 -10.77 -27.24
N SER A 253 -14.62 -10.49 -26.32
CA SER A 253 -15.15 -9.13 -26.20
C SER A 253 -14.15 -8.27 -25.44
N SER A 254 -13.38 -7.50 -26.21
CA SER A 254 -12.56 -6.39 -25.71
C SER A 254 -13.47 -5.25 -25.22
N ALA A 255 -14.02 -5.42 -24.02
CA ALA A 255 -14.59 -4.29 -23.29
C ALA A 255 -13.42 -3.48 -22.72
N LYS A 256 -13.09 -2.35 -23.38
CA LYS A 256 -12.29 -1.29 -22.77
C LYS A 256 -12.95 -0.91 -21.44
N ALA A 257 -12.37 -1.35 -20.34
CA ALA A 257 -12.79 -0.96 -19.01
C ALA A 257 -12.60 0.55 -18.87
N LEU A 258 -13.70 1.28 -18.78
CA LEU A 258 -13.69 2.67 -18.30
C LEU A 258 -13.08 2.67 -16.90
N ALA A 259 -12.05 3.49 -16.70
CA ALA A 259 -11.34 3.60 -15.43
C ALA A 259 -12.32 3.99 -14.31
N SER A 260 -12.51 3.08 -13.36
CA SER A 260 -13.36 3.24 -12.19
C SER A 260 -12.74 4.24 -11.20
N ALA A 261 -13.57 5.10 -10.61
CA ALA A 261 -13.14 6.18 -9.72
C ALA A 261 -12.47 5.73 -8.40
N ARG A 262 -12.48 4.44 -8.07
CA ARG A 262 -11.94 3.90 -6.79
C ARG A 262 -10.98 2.72 -6.92
N SER A 263 -10.78 2.18 -8.13
CA SER A 263 -9.71 1.20 -8.37
C SER A 263 -8.36 1.91 -8.48
N PRO A 264 -7.26 1.33 -7.97
CA PRO A 264 -5.94 1.92 -8.15
C PRO A 264 -5.63 2.06 -9.65
N TYR A 265 -5.12 3.23 -10.05
CA TYR A 265 -4.65 3.46 -11.41
C TYR A 265 -3.26 2.85 -11.57
N PHE A 266 -3.08 1.98 -12.55
CA PHE A 266 -1.84 1.26 -12.78
C PHE A 266 -1.04 1.88 -13.92
N ILE A 267 0.24 2.15 -13.65
CA ILE A 267 1.25 2.52 -14.63
C ILE A 267 2.29 1.40 -14.57
N ASP A 268 2.28 0.50 -15.56
CA ASP A 268 3.13 -0.69 -15.57
C ASP A 268 3.98 -0.73 -16.85
N GLY A 269 5.24 -1.14 -16.69
CA GLY A 269 6.13 -1.44 -17.82
C GLY A 269 6.57 -0.25 -18.67
N VAL A 270 6.52 0.97 -18.13
CA VAL A 270 7.05 2.15 -18.85
C VAL A 270 8.56 2.03 -19.00
N SER A 271 9.05 2.06 -20.24
CA SER A 271 10.46 1.85 -20.58
C SER A 271 10.96 2.93 -21.52
N LYS A 272 12.16 3.46 -21.26
CA LYS A 272 12.88 4.40 -22.16
C LYS A 272 12.03 5.57 -22.66
N SER A 273 11.06 5.99 -21.86
CA SER A 273 10.09 7.01 -22.23
C SER A 273 9.73 7.83 -21.01
N SER A 274 9.02 8.93 -21.26
CA SER A 274 8.56 9.82 -20.22
C SER A 274 7.04 9.83 -20.16
N TYR A 275 6.48 9.80 -18.96
CA TYR A 275 5.04 9.69 -18.75
C TYR A 275 4.55 10.81 -17.84
N VAL A 276 3.44 11.46 -18.19
CA VAL A 276 2.87 12.57 -17.43
C VAL A 276 1.39 12.30 -17.17
N LYS A 277 0.96 12.51 -15.92
CA LYS A 277 -0.44 12.46 -15.48
C LYS A 277 -0.78 13.67 -14.61
N GLN A 278 -1.99 14.20 -14.81
CA GLN A 278 -2.48 15.39 -14.12
C GLN A 278 -3.66 15.06 -13.20
N ALA A 279 -4.06 16.01 -12.35
CA ALA A 279 -5.20 15.88 -11.45
C ALA A 279 -6.52 15.53 -12.17
N SER A 280 -6.74 16.08 -13.38
CA SER A 280 -7.93 15.78 -14.20
C SER A 280 -8.05 14.29 -14.58
N ASP A 281 -6.91 13.59 -14.69
CA ASP A 281 -6.86 12.15 -14.99
C ASP A 281 -7.14 11.28 -13.76
N LEU A 282 -6.93 11.82 -12.55
CA LEU A 282 -6.83 11.06 -11.30
C LEU A 282 -7.71 11.71 -10.23
N LYS A 283 -8.97 11.26 -10.12
CA LYS A 283 -9.98 11.76 -9.17
C LYS A 283 -9.68 11.35 -7.71
N ASN A 284 -8.57 11.78 -7.13
CA ASN A 284 -8.12 11.39 -5.77
C ASN A 284 -8.00 9.86 -5.56
N SER A 285 -7.68 9.15 -6.64
CA SER A 285 -7.54 7.69 -6.59
C SER A 285 -6.17 7.28 -6.02
N SER A 286 -5.98 5.98 -5.86
CA SER A 286 -4.66 5.42 -5.53
C SER A 286 -3.89 5.14 -6.82
N VAL A 287 -2.57 5.30 -6.82
CA VAL A 287 -1.74 5.03 -8.01
C VAL A 287 -0.72 3.94 -7.71
N LYS A 288 -0.48 3.04 -8.67
CA LYS A 288 0.58 2.03 -8.61
C LYS A 288 1.48 2.17 -9.83
N VAL A 289 2.75 2.51 -9.60
CA VAL A 289 3.82 2.54 -10.61
C VAL A 289 4.64 1.27 -10.45
N ILE A 290 4.64 0.41 -11.47
CA ILE A 290 5.18 -0.95 -11.38
C ILE A 290 6.12 -1.21 -12.57
N ASN A 291 7.25 -1.89 -12.33
CA ASN A 291 8.18 -2.39 -13.36
C ASN A 291 8.67 -1.34 -14.38
N CYS A 292 8.71 -0.06 -13.99
CA CYS A 292 9.12 1.02 -14.88
C CYS A 292 10.64 1.18 -14.86
N HIS A 293 11.26 1.26 -16.03
CA HIS A 293 12.71 1.29 -16.16
C HIS A 293 13.20 2.31 -17.17
N ASP A 294 14.39 2.89 -16.95
CA ASP A 294 14.98 3.89 -17.85
C ASP A 294 14.04 5.06 -18.20
N SER A 295 13.19 5.49 -17.26
CA SER A 295 12.04 6.35 -17.56
C SER A 295 11.91 7.52 -16.60
N VAL A 296 11.18 8.56 -17.01
CA VAL A 296 10.83 9.69 -16.15
C VAL A 296 9.31 9.79 -16.05
N ILE A 297 8.78 9.66 -14.84
CA ILE A 297 7.34 9.57 -14.60
C ILE A 297 6.92 10.73 -13.71
N TYR A 298 5.92 11.48 -14.16
CA TYR A 298 5.35 12.61 -13.46
C TYR A 298 3.88 12.35 -13.21
N ILE A 299 3.48 12.31 -11.94
CA ILE A 299 2.09 12.18 -11.52
C ILE A 299 1.78 13.41 -10.67
N LEU A 300 1.29 14.47 -11.31
CA LEU A 300 1.04 15.77 -10.70
C LEU A 300 -0.43 15.89 -10.31
N ALA A 301 -0.84 15.08 -9.33
CA ALA A 301 -2.21 14.97 -8.88
C ALA A 301 -2.29 14.80 -7.34
N PRO A 302 -3.41 15.19 -6.71
CA PRO A 302 -3.72 14.80 -5.35
C PRO A 302 -4.09 13.31 -5.32
N LEU A 303 -3.42 12.54 -4.45
CA LEU A 303 -3.57 11.09 -4.33
C LEU A 303 -3.88 10.70 -2.89
N ARG A 304 -4.63 9.61 -2.71
CA ARG A 304 -4.81 9.01 -1.36
C ARG A 304 -3.63 8.13 -1.00
N TYR A 305 -3.31 7.18 -1.87
CA TYR A 305 -2.19 6.26 -1.71
C TYR A 305 -1.37 6.18 -3.00
N ALA A 306 -0.07 5.90 -2.85
CA ALA A 306 0.78 5.60 -3.99
C ALA A 306 1.72 4.42 -3.70
N THR A 307 1.90 3.54 -4.67
CA THR A 307 2.86 2.42 -4.59
C THR A 307 3.84 2.50 -5.75
N ILE A 308 5.13 2.42 -5.47
CA ILE A 308 6.19 2.29 -6.47
C ILE A 308 6.85 0.93 -6.25
N TYR A 309 6.84 0.07 -7.26
CA TYR A 309 7.32 -1.30 -7.14
C TYR A 309 8.20 -1.69 -8.32
N GLY A 310 9.36 -2.29 -8.05
CA GLY A 310 10.17 -2.94 -9.10
C GLY A 310 10.71 -1.98 -10.18
N CYS A 311 10.88 -0.69 -9.85
CA CYS A 311 11.36 0.30 -10.82
C CYS A 311 12.89 0.41 -10.79
N SER A 312 13.53 0.64 -11.95
CA SER A 312 14.99 0.75 -12.05
C SER A 312 15.46 1.90 -12.95
N ASP A 313 16.54 2.58 -12.58
CA ASP A 313 17.12 3.66 -13.40
C ASP A 313 16.09 4.73 -13.81
N ALA A 314 15.16 5.06 -12.91
CA ALA A 314 14.01 5.91 -13.20
C ALA A 314 13.98 7.16 -12.31
N THR A 315 13.36 8.23 -12.79
CA THR A 315 13.01 9.40 -11.98
C THR A 315 11.50 9.48 -11.86
N ILE A 316 10.98 9.46 -10.63
CA ILE A 316 9.53 9.43 -10.37
C ILE A 316 9.17 10.62 -9.50
N VAL A 317 8.31 11.49 -10.02
CA VAL A 317 7.78 12.66 -9.31
C VAL A 317 6.31 12.40 -9.02
N LEU A 318 5.95 12.37 -7.73
CA LEU A 318 4.56 12.29 -7.30
C LEU A 318 4.11 13.63 -6.71
N GLY A 319 2.84 13.94 -6.96
CA GLY A 319 2.10 15.03 -6.33
C GLY A 319 1.84 14.76 -4.84
N ALA A 320 0.86 15.48 -4.30
CA ALA A 320 0.53 15.43 -2.89
C ALA A 320 -0.18 14.10 -2.55
N VAL A 321 0.37 13.30 -1.63
CA VAL A 321 -0.21 12.02 -1.19
C VAL A 321 -0.71 12.08 0.26
N GLY A 322 -2.04 12.05 0.43
CA GLY A 322 -2.70 12.31 1.71
C GLY A 322 -2.57 11.23 2.77
N LYS A 323 -2.44 9.94 2.40
CA LYS A 323 -2.43 8.85 3.38
C LYS A 323 -1.07 8.19 3.54
N ALA A 324 -0.60 7.48 2.52
CA ALA A 324 0.68 6.78 2.58
C ALA A 324 1.26 6.46 1.20
N VAL A 325 2.58 6.50 1.10
CA VAL A 325 3.36 6.02 -0.04
C VAL A 325 4.16 4.79 0.35
N ARG A 326 4.19 3.78 -0.51
CA ARG A 326 5.00 2.56 -0.32
C ARG A 326 5.94 2.37 -1.51
N LEU A 327 7.23 2.25 -1.25
CA LEU A 327 8.26 2.02 -2.27
C LEU A 327 8.96 0.70 -2.00
N GLU A 328 8.94 -0.21 -2.96
CA GLU A 328 9.55 -1.53 -2.79
C GLU A 328 10.37 -1.99 -4.00
N HIS A 329 11.46 -2.71 -3.74
CA HIS A 329 12.24 -3.40 -4.76
C HIS A 329 12.72 -2.48 -5.90
N CYS A 330 13.10 -1.24 -5.58
CA CYS A 330 13.57 -0.26 -6.56
C CYS A 330 15.11 -0.13 -6.54
N GLU A 331 15.71 0.13 -7.71
CA GLU A 331 17.16 0.20 -7.87
C GLU A 331 17.58 1.44 -8.69
N ARG A 332 18.52 2.25 -8.18
CA ARG A 332 18.98 3.49 -8.85
C ARG A 332 17.81 4.40 -9.27
N VAL A 333 16.83 4.57 -8.40
CA VAL A 333 15.66 5.41 -8.63
C VAL A 333 15.78 6.72 -7.86
N HIS A 334 15.46 7.83 -8.53
CA HIS A 334 15.27 9.13 -7.89
C HIS A 334 13.77 9.37 -7.70
N VAL A 335 13.32 9.52 -6.46
CA VAL A 335 11.90 9.76 -6.18
C VAL A 335 11.70 11.08 -5.45
N VAL A 336 10.77 11.89 -5.94
CA VAL A 336 10.39 13.17 -5.35
C VAL A 336 8.93 13.09 -4.92
N ILE A 337 8.67 13.16 -3.61
CA ILE A 337 7.35 12.90 -3.02
C ILE A 337 6.99 13.88 -1.89
N ALA A 338 5.76 14.40 -1.93
CA ALA A 338 5.12 15.09 -0.82
C ALA A 338 4.02 14.18 -0.26
N ALA A 339 4.15 13.72 0.99
CA ALA A 339 3.23 12.73 1.55
C ALA A 339 3.11 12.83 3.07
N LYS A 340 1.97 12.43 3.66
CA LYS A 340 1.89 12.31 5.12
C LYS A 340 2.86 11.27 5.68
N ARG A 341 2.92 10.09 5.04
CA ARG A 341 3.71 8.94 5.46
C ARG A 341 4.37 8.24 4.27
N VAL A 342 5.60 7.77 4.46
CA VAL A 342 6.38 7.04 3.45
C VAL A 342 6.98 5.78 4.07
N CYS A 343 6.86 4.65 3.38
CA CYS A 343 7.53 3.40 3.69
C CYS A 343 8.42 3.00 2.50
N ILE A 344 9.71 2.78 2.76
CA ILE A 344 10.71 2.36 1.78
C ILE A 344 11.22 0.99 2.19
N ALA A 345 11.17 0.03 1.28
CA ALA A 345 11.64 -1.31 1.54
C ALA A 345 12.42 -1.95 0.39
N ASN A 346 13.46 -2.72 0.73
CA ASN A 346 14.24 -3.50 -0.24
C ASN A 346 14.77 -2.67 -1.44
N CYS A 347 15.18 -1.42 -1.20
CA CYS A 347 15.64 -0.50 -2.24
C CYS A 347 17.18 -0.38 -2.26
N ARG A 348 17.77 -0.11 -3.43
CA ARG A 348 19.22 -0.05 -3.61
C ARG A 348 19.65 1.17 -4.41
N GLU A 349 20.62 1.92 -3.89
CA GLU A 349 21.22 3.07 -4.57
C GLU A 349 20.17 4.13 -4.99
N CYS A 350 19.11 4.29 -4.21
CA CYS A 350 18.03 5.24 -4.48
C CYS A 350 18.22 6.55 -3.71
N VAL A 351 17.73 7.65 -4.31
CA VAL A 351 17.72 8.99 -3.69
C VAL A 351 16.27 9.45 -3.55
N PHE A 352 15.88 9.83 -2.33
CA PHE A 352 14.53 10.24 -2.01
C PHE A 352 14.50 11.71 -1.57
N PHE A 353 13.76 12.53 -2.31
CA PHE A 353 13.49 13.93 -1.97
C PHE A 353 12.10 14.02 -1.34
N LEU A 354 12.07 14.27 -0.04
CA LEU A 354 10.91 14.03 0.80
C LEU A 354 10.35 15.33 1.40
N GLY A 355 9.04 15.53 1.24
CA GLY A 355 8.24 16.47 2.02
C GLY A 355 7.24 15.68 2.85
N VAL A 356 7.61 15.31 4.08
CA VAL A 356 6.83 14.35 4.89
C VAL A 356 6.47 14.84 6.28
N ASN A 357 5.21 14.68 6.67
CA ASN A 357 4.73 15.09 8.01
C ASN A 357 5.14 14.09 9.10
N GLN A 358 5.30 12.82 8.73
CA GLN A 358 5.76 11.73 9.61
C GLN A 358 7.16 11.25 9.18
N ARG A 359 7.84 10.59 10.11
CA ARG A 359 9.18 10.02 9.89
C ARG A 359 9.14 8.96 8.78
N PRO A 360 10.05 9.00 7.78
CA PRO A 360 10.17 7.95 6.78
C PRO A 360 10.48 6.60 7.43
N LEU A 361 9.76 5.56 7.04
CA LEU A 361 9.99 4.20 7.53
C LEU A 361 10.89 3.45 6.55
N ILE A 362 12.02 2.93 7.02
CA ILE A 362 12.97 2.13 6.22
C ILE A 362 12.90 0.68 6.70
N VAL A 363 12.57 -0.26 5.82
CA VAL A 363 12.31 -1.67 6.19
C VAL A 363 13.03 -2.62 5.23
N GLY A 364 13.51 -3.77 5.71
CA GLY A 364 14.09 -4.79 4.84
C GLY A 364 15.53 -4.50 4.41
N ASP A 365 15.97 -5.13 3.32
CA ASP A 365 17.35 -5.09 2.82
C ASP A 365 17.58 -3.87 1.94
N ASN A 366 17.97 -2.76 2.57
CA ASN A 366 18.25 -1.51 1.87
C ASN A 366 19.75 -1.26 1.77
N HIS A 367 20.21 -0.75 0.63
CA HIS A 367 21.63 -0.48 0.41
C HIS A 367 21.86 0.91 -0.19
N LYS A 368 22.76 1.70 0.40
CA LYS A 368 23.15 3.04 -0.09
C LYS A 368 21.96 3.96 -0.39
N LEU A 369 20.98 4.00 0.51
CA LEU A 369 19.85 4.93 0.37
C LEU A 369 20.26 6.34 0.79
N GLN A 370 19.78 7.33 0.05
CA GLN A 370 19.94 8.74 0.39
C GLN A 370 18.58 9.42 0.56
N VAL A 371 18.46 10.26 1.59
CA VAL A 371 17.30 11.12 1.84
C VAL A 371 17.69 12.59 1.79
N ALA A 372 16.81 13.41 1.24
CA ALA A 372 17.00 14.85 1.05
C ALA A 372 15.66 15.58 1.28
N PRO A 373 15.69 16.88 1.60
CA PRO A 373 14.47 17.68 1.63
C PRO A 373 13.82 17.73 0.25
N TYR A 374 12.49 17.89 0.21
CA TYR A 374 11.74 18.11 -1.02
C TYR A 374 12.35 19.27 -1.83
N ASN A 375 12.53 19.07 -3.15
CA ASN A 375 13.37 19.94 -3.98
C ASN A 375 12.68 20.43 -5.26
N THR A 376 11.37 20.31 -5.37
CA THR A 376 10.61 20.71 -6.56
C THR A 376 9.35 21.47 -6.18
N PHE A 377 8.63 21.98 -7.18
CA PHE A 377 7.23 22.40 -7.07
C PHE A 377 6.59 22.38 -8.45
N TYR A 378 5.26 22.29 -8.48
CA TYR A 378 4.45 22.55 -9.66
C TYR A 378 3.32 23.50 -9.28
N SER A 379 2.73 24.17 -10.27
CA SER A 379 1.78 25.27 -10.10
C SER A 379 0.65 25.00 -9.10
N GLN A 380 0.04 23.81 -9.14
CA GLN A 380 -1.11 23.38 -8.32
C GLN A 380 -0.72 22.68 -7.00
N LEU A 381 0.57 22.60 -6.65
CA LEU A 381 1.04 21.79 -5.52
C LEU A 381 0.40 22.19 -4.18
N GLU A 382 0.34 23.48 -3.84
CA GLU A 382 -0.25 23.95 -2.57
C GLU A 382 -1.74 23.62 -2.43
N GLU A 383 -2.49 23.69 -3.53
CA GLU A 383 -3.90 23.32 -3.57
C GLU A 383 -4.06 21.82 -3.31
N HIS A 384 -3.29 20.98 -4.03
CA HIS A 384 -3.29 19.54 -3.83
C HIS A 384 -2.85 19.15 -2.41
N MET A 385 -1.87 19.85 -1.82
CA MET A 385 -1.44 19.63 -0.44
C MET A 385 -2.55 19.95 0.55
N THR A 386 -3.29 21.04 0.35
CA THR A 386 -4.41 21.43 1.20
C THR A 386 -5.56 20.42 1.10
N GLU A 387 -5.87 19.97 -0.11
CA GLU A 387 -6.92 18.98 -0.38
C GLU A 387 -6.66 17.65 0.34
N VAL A 388 -5.41 17.17 0.34
CA VAL A 388 -5.04 15.88 0.95
C VAL A 388 -4.55 16.02 2.41
N GLY A 389 -4.46 17.24 2.93
CA GLY A 389 -4.12 17.56 4.32
C GLY A 389 -2.64 17.45 4.67
N ILE A 390 -1.73 17.75 3.74
CA ILE A 390 -0.28 17.84 4.00
C ILE A 390 0.06 19.24 4.49
N GLU A 391 0.65 19.35 5.68
CA GLU A 391 1.13 20.64 6.21
C GLU A 391 2.58 20.88 5.77
N ALA A 392 2.83 21.93 4.98
CA ALA A 392 4.16 22.28 4.45
C ALA A 392 5.18 22.69 5.54
N THR A 393 4.68 23.17 6.68
CA THR A 393 5.49 23.61 7.83
C THR A 393 6.16 22.45 8.58
N ILE A 394 5.64 21.23 8.43
CA ILE A 394 6.16 20.03 9.09
C ILE A 394 6.87 19.17 8.04
N ASN A 395 8.19 19.05 8.15
CA ASN A 395 8.97 18.17 7.28
C ASN A 395 10.00 17.36 8.08
N ARG A 396 9.70 16.07 8.33
CA ARG A 396 10.51 15.13 9.14
C ARG A 396 11.37 14.18 8.28
N TRP A 397 11.76 14.62 7.09
CA TRP A 397 12.56 13.83 6.14
C TRP A 397 13.91 13.36 6.70
N ASP A 398 14.48 14.09 7.66
CA ASP A 398 15.82 13.87 8.22
C ASP A 398 15.86 12.93 9.43
N GLU A 399 14.69 12.44 9.86
CA GLU A 399 14.51 11.50 10.98
C GLU A 399 14.01 10.11 10.50
N PRO A 400 14.70 9.41 9.57
CA PRO A 400 14.24 8.09 9.11
C PRO A 400 14.29 7.06 10.24
N LEU A 401 13.21 6.29 10.40
CA LEU A 401 13.09 5.20 11.34
C LEU A 401 13.37 3.88 10.62
N ALA A 402 14.49 3.22 10.94
CA ALA A 402 14.83 1.91 10.39
C ALA A 402 14.24 0.78 11.25
N LEU A 403 13.42 -0.09 10.64
CA LEU A 403 12.99 -1.37 11.21
C LEU A 403 13.93 -2.46 10.70
N GLY A 404 14.81 -2.96 11.58
CA GLY A 404 15.82 -3.94 11.19
C GLY A 404 15.26 -5.28 10.77
N MET A 405 15.93 -5.91 9.79
CA MET A 405 15.71 -7.31 9.46
C MET A 405 16.25 -8.20 10.59
N ILE A 406 15.35 -8.96 11.20
CA ILE A 406 15.70 -10.25 11.78
C ILE A 406 14.92 -11.26 10.94
N ASP A 407 15.58 -11.88 9.96
CA ASP A 407 15.03 -12.98 9.18
C ASP A 407 14.93 -14.23 10.09
N PRO A 408 13.73 -14.78 10.36
CA PRO A 408 13.56 -15.97 11.21
C PRO A 408 13.92 -17.30 10.54
N HIS A 409 14.17 -17.35 9.23
CA HIS A 409 14.28 -18.61 8.48
C HIS A 409 15.55 -18.80 7.64
N SER A 410 16.61 -18.01 7.87
CA SER A 410 17.92 -18.29 7.29
C SER A 410 18.92 -18.80 8.34
N PRO A 411 19.05 -20.13 8.53
CA PRO A 411 20.10 -20.70 9.38
C PRO A 411 21.49 -20.72 8.72
N LEU A 412 21.68 -20.11 7.54
CA LEU A 412 22.94 -20.16 6.78
C LEU A 412 23.36 -18.80 6.25
N SER A 413 23.63 -17.84 7.14
CA SER A 413 24.47 -16.66 6.84
C SER A 413 25.05 -16.08 8.13
N ARG A 414 25.85 -16.85 8.84
CA ARG A 414 26.80 -16.31 9.83
C ARG A 414 28.18 -16.96 9.62
N PRO A 415 29.09 -16.34 8.85
CA PRO A 415 30.50 -16.46 9.18
C PRO A 415 30.70 -15.69 10.49
N ALA A 416 31.13 -16.38 11.54
CA ALA A 416 31.50 -15.75 12.80
C ALA A 416 32.58 -14.69 12.55
N GLY A 417 32.26 -13.40 12.73
CA GLY A 417 33.28 -12.34 12.68
C GLY A 417 32.89 -10.97 12.12
N VAL A 418 31.62 -10.67 11.83
CA VAL A 418 31.22 -9.32 11.39
C VAL A 418 30.29 -8.69 12.43
N SER A 419 30.75 -7.57 12.99
CA SER A 419 30.09 -6.70 13.96
C SER A 419 28.65 -6.36 13.58
N ASP A 420 27.80 -6.25 14.60
CA ASP A 420 26.39 -5.83 14.56
C ASP A 420 26.05 -4.92 13.37
N ALA A 421 25.48 -5.50 12.31
CA ALA A 421 24.87 -4.73 11.24
C ALA A 421 23.55 -4.14 11.78
N GLN A 422 23.66 -2.99 12.45
CA GLN A 422 22.55 -2.06 12.58
C GLN A 422 21.89 -1.93 11.21
N ALA A 423 20.55 -1.99 11.17
CA ALA A 423 19.80 -1.64 9.97
C ALA A 423 20.35 -0.32 9.42
N GLU A 424 20.95 -0.33 8.23
CA GLU A 424 21.54 0.88 7.65
C GLU A 424 20.43 1.92 7.46
N SER A 425 20.39 2.91 8.35
CA SER A 425 19.52 4.07 8.20
C SER A 425 19.94 4.83 6.94
N ALA A 426 18.98 5.33 6.17
CA ALA A 426 19.28 6.11 4.96
C ALA A 426 20.19 7.30 5.29
N ALA A 427 21.24 7.49 4.48
CA ALA A 427 22.17 8.60 4.63
C ALA A 427 21.53 9.91 4.15
N ARG A 428 21.95 11.05 4.69
CA ARG A 428 21.49 12.36 4.20
C ARG A 428 22.28 12.74 2.96
N LEU A 429 21.59 13.23 1.92
CA LEU A 429 22.24 13.74 0.71
C LEU A 429 23.13 14.94 1.06
N ASP A 430 24.33 15.00 0.49
CA ASP A 430 25.24 16.12 0.69
C ASP A 430 24.59 17.44 0.19
N PRO A 431 24.57 18.51 1.00
CA PRO A 431 24.08 19.82 0.57
C PRO A 431 24.72 20.34 -0.73
N ASP A 432 25.96 19.99 -1.05
CA ASP A 432 26.64 20.43 -2.27
C ASP A 432 26.11 19.71 -3.51
N GLN A 433 25.52 18.52 -3.35
CA GLN A 433 24.88 17.74 -4.42
C GLN A 433 23.39 18.07 -4.58
N PHE A 434 22.82 18.83 -3.66
CA PHE A 434 21.41 19.21 -3.68
C PHE A 434 21.14 20.22 -4.81
N THR A 435 20.19 19.88 -5.68
CA THR A 435 19.73 20.74 -6.76
C THR A 435 18.21 20.75 -6.81
N ASN A 436 17.62 21.90 -7.17
CA ASN A 436 16.19 21.97 -7.40
C ASN A 436 15.86 21.18 -8.66
N PHE A 437 14.91 20.27 -8.53
CA PHE A 437 14.38 19.55 -9.66
C PHE A 437 13.34 20.44 -10.36
N LEU A 438 13.46 20.59 -11.67
CA LEU A 438 12.56 21.42 -12.47
C LEU A 438 11.55 20.52 -13.18
N ILE A 439 10.27 20.75 -12.91
CA ILE A 439 9.19 20.12 -13.66
C ILE A 439 8.96 20.96 -14.92
N PRO A 440 9.05 20.38 -16.13
CA PRO A 440 8.80 21.13 -17.36
C PRO A 440 7.35 21.66 -17.43
N ASN A 441 7.19 22.89 -17.91
CA ASN A 441 5.87 23.44 -18.20
C ASN A 441 5.38 22.87 -19.54
N TRP A 442 4.58 21.80 -19.51
CA TRP A 442 4.04 21.18 -20.72
C TRP A 442 2.78 21.85 -21.27
N ILE A 443 2.19 22.82 -20.55
CA ILE A 443 0.90 23.40 -20.93
C ILE A 443 1.02 24.91 -21.04
N GLU A 444 1.01 25.42 -22.28
CA GLU A 444 0.71 26.82 -22.56
C GLU A 444 -0.78 27.08 -22.25
N GLY A 445 -1.07 27.94 -21.27
CA GLY A 445 -2.43 28.47 -21.06
C GLY A 445 -3.21 27.95 -19.83
N GLU A 446 -2.62 27.13 -18.95
CA GLU A 446 -3.23 26.91 -17.63
C GLU A 446 -3.11 28.17 -16.76
N PRO A 447 -4.10 28.44 -15.87
CA PRO A 447 -3.97 29.53 -14.91
C PRO A 447 -2.68 29.33 -14.12
N LEU A 448 -1.91 30.41 -13.96
CA LEU A 448 -0.77 30.45 -13.05
C LEU A 448 -1.24 29.94 -11.69
N GLY A 449 -0.91 28.69 -11.38
CA GLY A 449 -1.24 28.12 -10.08
C GLY A 449 -0.59 28.93 -8.96
N LEU A 450 -1.14 28.79 -7.76
CA LEU A 450 -0.75 29.62 -6.61
C LEU A 450 0.72 29.41 -6.21
N THR A 451 1.27 28.23 -6.48
CA THR A 451 2.60 27.82 -6.06
C THR A 451 3.68 28.46 -6.94
N LYS A 452 4.46 29.38 -6.37
CA LYS A 452 5.55 30.09 -7.07
C LYS A 452 6.95 29.57 -6.72
N ASP A 453 7.05 28.89 -5.58
CA ASP A 453 8.28 28.39 -5.01
C ASP A 453 8.00 27.10 -4.22
N ASN A 454 9.07 26.45 -3.76
CA ASN A 454 8.96 25.21 -3.01
C ASN A 454 8.27 25.48 -1.65
N PRO A 455 7.08 24.90 -1.38
CA PRO A 455 6.34 25.19 -0.16
C PRO A 455 7.02 24.64 1.10
N PHE A 456 7.92 23.67 0.95
CA PHE A 456 8.66 23.11 2.09
C PHE A 456 9.90 23.96 2.41
N PRO A 457 10.02 24.48 3.64
CA PRO A 457 11.19 25.27 4.01
C PRO A 457 12.45 24.40 4.00
N LEU A 458 13.50 24.90 3.33
CA LEU A 458 14.78 24.22 3.27
C LEU A 458 15.58 24.48 4.56
N PRO A 459 16.29 23.45 5.10
CA PRO A 459 17.20 23.66 6.22
C PRO A 459 18.38 24.57 5.84
N ASP A 460 18.91 25.31 6.81
CA ASP A 460 19.96 26.33 6.61
C ASP A 460 21.18 25.82 5.84
N LYS A 461 21.59 24.56 6.07
CA LYS A 461 22.72 23.94 5.38
C LYS A 461 22.49 23.83 3.86
N TYR A 462 21.31 23.37 3.46
CA TYR A 462 20.92 23.25 2.05
C TYR A 462 20.69 24.62 1.42
N LEU A 463 20.07 25.54 2.17
CA LEU A 463 19.84 26.90 1.70
C LEU A 463 21.15 27.64 1.42
N THR A 464 22.12 27.57 2.34
CA THR A 464 23.43 28.23 2.19
C THR A 464 24.21 27.64 1.02
N SER A 465 24.21 26.31 0.87
CA SER A 465 24.84 25.64 -0.28
C SER A 465 24.19 26.08 -1.60
N GLN A 466 22.86 26.12 -1.65
CA GLN A 466 22.12 26.55 -2.82
C GLN A 466 22.44 28.01 -3.21
N GLN A 467 22.45 28.93 -2.24
CA GLN A 467 22.81 30.33 -2.47
C GLN A 467 24.26 30.48 -2.95
N ARG A 468 25.19 29.70 -2.38
CA ARG A 468 26.58 29.66 -2.82
C ARG A 468 26.68 29.18 -4.28
N ASN A 469 25.98 28.11 -4.63
CA ASN A 469 25.98 27.56 -5.99
C ASN A 469 25.35 28.54 -6.99
N GLN A 470 24.27 29.22 -6.62
CA GLN A 470 23.67 30.27 -7.45
C GLN A 470 24.60 31.46 -7.65
N LYS A 471 25.29 31.90 -6.59
CA LYS A 471 26.29 32.98 -6.67
C LYS A 471 27.46 32.59 -7.57
N ASN A 472 28.04 31.41 -7.37
CA ASN A 472 29.11 30.87 -8.21
C ASN A 472 28.68 30.79 -9.69
N LEU A 473 27.46 30.33 -9.95
CA LEU A 473 26.91 30.28 -11.32
C LEU A 473 26.76 31.69 -11.92
N GLY A 474 26.32 32.67 -11.12
CA GLY A 474 26.25 34.07 -11.53
C GLY A 474 27.62 34.66 -11.87
N GLU A 475 28.62 34.41 -11.02
CA GLU A 475 30.01 34.82 -11.24
C GLU A 475 30.59 34.18 -12.51
N ILE A 476 30.41 32.87 -12.71
CA ILE A 476 30.86 32.16 -13.91
C ILE A 476 30.17 32.73 -15.17
N LYS A 477 28.86 32.99 -15.13
CA LYS A 477 28.13 33.61 -16.24
C LYS A 477 28.66 35.01 -16.56
N GLN A 478 29.00 35.79 -15.55
CA GLN A 478 29.57 37.12 -15.73
C GLN A 478 30.98 37.05 -16.34
N ILE A 479 31.83 36.17 -15.82
CA ILE A 479 33.18 35.92 -16.36
C ILE A 479 33.10 35.50 -17.83
N LEU A 480 32.18 34.60 -18.19
CA LEU A 480 31.97 34.18 -19.57
C LEU A 480 31.48 35.31 -20.48
N ARG A 481 30.72 36.26 -19.95
CA ARG A 481 30.21 37.43 -20.70
C ARG A 481 31.27 38.51 -20.89
N GLU A 482 32.10 38.74 -19.87
CA GLU A 482 33.15 39.78 -19.86
C GLU A 482 34.48 39.31 -20.45
N ALA A 483 34.66 38.00 -20.67
CA ALA A 483 35.88 37.46 -21.25
C ALA A 483 36.14 38.09 -22.64
N PRO A 484 37.33 38.69 -22.88
CA PRO A 484 37.68 39.31 -24.15
C PRO A 484 38.05 38.23 -25.17
N LEU A 485 37.06 37.47 -25.60
CA LEU A 485 37.20 36.41 -26.60
C LEU A 485 36.85 36.94 -27.98
N GLU A 486 37.69 36.61 -28.96
CA GLU A 486 37.37 36.82 -30.38
C GLU A 486 36.13 36.01 -30.78
N GLU A 487 35.38 36.48 -31.79
CA GLU A 487 34.10 35.88 -32.19
C GLU A 487 34.22 34.43 -32.66
N ASN A 488 35.39 34.04 -33.19
CA ASN A 488 35.68 32.65 -33.55
C ASN A 488 35.89 31.77 -32.29
N ARG A 489 36.61 32.29 -31.28
CA ARG A 489 36.83 31.58 -30.00
C ARG A 489 35.56 31.45 -29.18
N LYS A 490 34.65 32.44 -29.23
CA LYS A 490 33.31 32.34 -28.64
C LYS A 490 32.49 31.21 -29.25
N ARG A 491 32.55 31.05 -30.58
CA ARG A 491 31.89 29.94 -31.28
C ARG A 491 32.49 28.59 -30.88
N GLU A 492 33.82 28.47 -30.84
CA GLU A 492 34.49 27.25 -30.37
C GLU A 492 34.09 26.86 -28.94
N LEU A 493 34.08 27.83 -28.01
CA LEU A 493 33.67 27.61 -26.63
C LEU A 493 32.20 27.16 -26.53
N SER A 494 31.30 27.81 -27.29
CA SER A 494 29.89 27.43 -27.34
C SER A 494 29.69 26.00 -27.86
N CYS A 495 30.42 25.61 -28.92
CA CYS A 495 30.39 24.24 -29.45
C CYS A 495 30.91 23.23 -28.42
N ALA A 496 32.03 23.53 -27.75
CA ALA A 496 32.57 22.66 -26.71
C ALA A 496 31.58 22.49 -25.55
N LEU A 497 31.00 23.59 -25.06
CA LEU A 497 29.97 23.56 -24.02
C LEU A 497 28.77 22.71 -24.42
N HIS A 498 28.31 22.83 -25.67
CA HIS A 498 27.22 21.99 -26.20
C HIS A 498 27.57 20.50 -26.19
N ILE A 499 28.78 20.13 -26.59
CA ILE A 499 29.23 18.73 -26.58
C ILE A 499 29.30 18.21 -25.15
N TYR A 500 29.96 18.93 -24.24
CA TYR A 500 30.06 18.52 -22.83
C TYR A 500 28.70 18.46 -22.15
N PHE A 501 27.78 19.38 -22.47
CA PHE A 501 26.41 19.34 -21.96
C PHE A 501 25.65 18.12 -22.48
N LYS A 502 25.80 17.79 -23.78
CA LYS A 502 25.21 16.61 -24.38
C LYS A 502 25.76 15.33 -23.71
N ASP A 503 27.07 15.20 -23.59
CA ASP A 503 27.70 14.03 -22.96
C ASP A 503 27.25 13.89 -21.50
N TRP A 504 27.13 15.01 -20.78
CA TRP A 504 26.58 15.04 -19.43
C TRP A 504 25.12 14.57 -19.39
N LEU A 505 24.26 14.99 -20.33
CA LEU A 505 22.85 14.55 -20.40
C LEU A 505 22.73 13.04 -20.60
N TYR A 506 23.59 12.43 -21.42
CA TYR A 506 23.60 10.97 -21.62
C TYR A 506 24.17 10.24 -20.41
N ALA A 507 25.31 10.70 -19.86
CA ALA A 507 25.96 10.06 -18.73
C ALA A 507 25.11 10.11 -17.45
N SER A 508 24.34 11.18 -17.26
CA SER A 508 23.43 11.35 -16.11
C SER A 508 22.04 10.72 -16.32
N GLY A 509 21.71 10.28 -17.53
CA GLY A 509 20.35 9.83 -17.88
C GLY A 509 19.30 10.94 -17.99
N ASN A 510 19.67 12.21 -17.75
CA ASN A 510 18.78 13.38 -17.84
C ASN A 510 18.25 13.62 -19.25
N ILE A 511 18.89 13.06 -20.29
CA ILE A 511 18.38 13.04 -21.66
C ILE A 511 16.92 12.56 -21.74
N ARG A 512 16.49 11.67 -20.83
CA ARG A 512 15.14 11.11 -20.79
C ARG A 512 14.07 12.15 -20.44
N GLN A 513 14.43 13.22 -19.73
CA GLN A 513 13.50 14.33 -19.45
C GLN A 513 13.12 15.08 -20.73
N LEU A 514 13.98 15.04 -21.75
CA LEU A 514 13.72 15.66 -23.05
C LEU A 514 12.83 14.81 -23.95
N TYR A 515 12.62 13.52 -23.65
CA TYR A 515 11.70 12.68 -24.42
C TYR A 515 10.26 13.19 -24.35
N CYS A 516 9.88 13.89 -23.26
CA CYS A 516 8.59 14.57 -23.16
C CYS A 516 8.39 15.64 -24.24
N LEU A 517 9.48 16.28 -24.69
CA LEU A 517 9.44 17.44 -25.59
C LEU A 517 9.49 17.03 -27.08
N GLN A 518 9.71 15.75 -27.37
CA GLN A 518 9.78 15.21 -28.73
C GLN A 518 8.44 14.61 -29.21
N GLY A 519 7.40 14.70 -28.39
CA GLY A 519 6.10 14.07 -28.61
C GLY A 519 5.07 14.91 -29.36
N ASP A 520 5.41 16.12 -29.83
CA ASP A 520 4.55 16.98 -30.66
C ASP A 520 4.93 16.93 -32.15
#